data_AF-A0A3L7R9S2-F1
#
_entry.id   AF-A0A3L7R9S2-F1
#
_cell.length_a   1.000
_cell.length_b   1.000
_cell.length_c   1.000
_cell.angle_alpha   90.00
_cell.angle_beta   90.00
_cell.angle_gamma   90.00
#
_symmetry.space_group_name_H-M   'P 1'
#
loop_
_entity.id
_entity.type
_entity.pdbx_description
1 polymer ?
#
loop_
_entity_poly.entity_id
_entity_poly.type
_entity_poly.pdbx_seq_one_letter_code
_entity_poly.pdbx_strand_id
1 'polypeptide(L)'
;MSIAVRCGALHAEQHACALHFHTTRAVIHQRNTSTSRVTTRPIHLLHDARTLARMIGVEVPCCSHVAMPTRGEAQALAAFVEGNPLSGDWMVDIDAPSKRLVSWSGTMASELFGDDPRTWMRAGQERFAAFLDEITPALRHHQRTLCFRPHHRHVLGDVHASVKLLRERADRPFEVLLSPADMIAPSMMNCLDDHLERMFTHLGEAACAVLLCDIVATAETAENGLFSPCPLGEGLLPAPLLARLLRDHVPATTPIIFFPGNIEAQRASVGM
;
A
#
# COMPACT_ATOMS: atom_id res chain seq x y z
N MET A 1 6.78 10.19 24.61
CA MET A 1 5.66 10.26 23.63
C MET A 1 5.10 8.85 23.60
N SER A 2 3.81 8.66 23.79
CA SER A 2 3.19 7.33 23.88
C SER A 2 2.31 7.17 22.65
N ILE A 3 2.69 6.32 21.69
CA ILE A 3 1.77 5.90 20.63
C ILE A 3 0.65 5.09 21.30
N ALA A 4 -0.56 5.65 21.30
CA ALA A 4 -1.73 4.98 21.83
C ALA A 4 -2.34 4.12 20.71
N VAL A 5 -2.20 2.80 20.83
CA VAL A 5 -3.13 1.88 20.17
C VAL A 5 -4.45 2.00 20.91
N ARG A 6 -5.47 2.61 20.29
CA ARG A 6 -6.80 2.64 20.90
C ARG A 6 -7.37 1.23 20.90
N CYS A 7 -7.38 0.61 22.06
CA CYS A 7 -8.18 -0.58 22.31
C CYS A 7 -9.59 -0.08 22.68
N GLY A 8 -10.56 -0.20 21.78
CA GLY A 8 -11.96 0.05 22.12
C GLY A 8 -12.40 -0.94 23.20
N ALA A 9 -12.52 -0.49 24.45
CA ALA A 9 -13.14 -1.27 25.51
C ALA A 9 -14.67 -1.22 25.30
N LEU A 10 -15.20 -2.19 24.56
CA LEU A 10 -16.62 -2.51 24.59
C LEU A 10 -16.84 -3.69 25.53
N HIS A 11 -17.69 -3.43 26.52
CA HIS A 11 -18.14 -4.38 27.52
C HIS A 11 -18.69 -5.66 26.88
N ALA A 12 -18.33 -6.78 27.53
CA ALA A 12 -18.82 -8.10 27.23
C ALA A 12 -20.35 -8.20 27.39
N GLU A 13 -21.03 -8.64 26.34
CA GLU A 13 -22.19 -9.52 26.46
C GLU A 13 -21.98 -10.73 25.56
N GLN A 14 -21.73 -11.86 26.22
CA GLN A 14 -21.66 -13.18 25.60
C GLN A 14 -23.07 -13.60 25.17
N HIS A 15 -23.29 -13.74 23.87
CA HIS A 15 -24.28 -14.69 23.36
C HIS A 15 -23.63 -15.56 22.28
N ALA A 16 -23.29 -16.77 22.69
CA ALA A 16 -22.87 -17.85 21.82
C ALA A 16 -24.02 -18.23 20.87
N CYS A 17 -23.76 -18.19 19.56
CA CYS A 17 -24.55 -18.92 18.58
C CYS A 17 -23.59 -19.76 17.73
N ALA A 18 -23.32 -20.97 18.21
CA ALA A 18 -22.59 -21.99 17.49
C ALA A 18 -23.56 -22.71 16.53
N LEU A 19 -23.42 -22.49 15.22
CA LEU A 19 -24.03 -23.35 14.22
C LEU A 19 -23.05 -24.47 13.87
N HIS A 20 -23.28 -25.63 14.49
CA HIS A 20 -22.73 -26.92 14.06
C HIS A 20 -23.33 -27.31 12.71
N PHE A 21 -22.48 -27.70 11.75
CA PHE A 21 -22.88 -28.58 10.65
C PHE A 21 -21.95 -29.78 10.58
N HIS A 22 -22.51 -30.95 10.89
CA HIS A 22 -21.86 -32.25 10.75
C HIS A 22 -22.01 -32.79 9.33
N THR A 23 -20.85 -33.02 8.70
CA THR A 23 -20.47 -34.15 7.81
C THR A 23 -21.44 -34.75 6.79
N THR A 24 -21.02 -34.75 5.52
CA THR A 24 -20.98 -35.97 4.68
C THR A 24 -19.76 -35.97 3.75
N ARG A 25 -18.93 -37.02 3.84
CA ARG A 25 -17.79 -37.31 2.94
C ARG A 25 -18.33 -37.80 1.59
N ALA A 26 -17.93 -37.17 0.49
CA ALA A 26 -17.98 -37.75 -0.85
C ALA A 26 -16.56 -37.76 -1.44
N VAL A 27 -16.01 -38.96 -1.61
CA VAL A 27 -14.74 -39.19 -2.31
C VAL A 27 -15.05 -39.19 -3.80
N ILE A 28 -14.64 -38.14 -4.51
CA ILE A 28 -14.66 -38.10 -5.97
C ILE A 28 -13.21 -38.15 -6.46
N HIS A 29 -12.86 -39.26 -7.12
CA HIS A 29 -11.63 -39.40 -7.89
C HIS A 29 -11.67 -38.42 -9.08
N GLN A 30 -11.00 -37.27 -8.95
CA GLN A 30 -10.70 -36.42 -10.12
C GLN A 30 -9.35 -36.83 -10.72
N ARG A 31 -9.43 -37.22 -12.00
CA ARG A 31 -8.29 -37.57 -12.85
C ARG A 31 -7.39 -36.34 -13.02
N ASN A 32 -6.09 -36.54 -12.83
CA ASN A 32 -5.05 -35.57 -13.14
C ASN A 32 -5.08 -35.22 -14.63
N THR A 33 -5.66 -34.07 -14.97
CA THR A 33 -5.30 -33.32 -16.17
C THR A 33 -4.55 -32.09 -15.71
N SER A 34 -3.22 -32.16 -15.82
CA SER A 34 -2.32 -31.01 -15.66
C SER A 34 -2.62 -30.00 -16.77
N THR A 35 -3.54 -29.07 -16.49
CA THR A 35 -3.61 -27.79 -17.19
C THR A 35 -2.74 -26.83 -16.39
N SER A 36 -1.71 -26.27 -17.02
CA SER A 36 -0.97 -25.15 -16.42
C SER A 36 -1.98 -24.03 -16.19
N ARG A 37 -2.41 -23.83 -14.94
CA ARG A 37 -3.19 -22.64 -14.59
C ARG A 37 -2.30 -21.47 -14.93
N VAL A 38 -2.67 -20.70 -15.96
CA VAL A 38 -2.16 -19.35 -16.14
C VAL A 38 -2.47 -18.63 -14.84
N THR A 39 -1.44 -18.45 -13.99
CA THR A 39 -1.61 -17.74 -12.72
C THR A 39 -1.80 -16.29 -13.08
N THR A 40 -3.06 -15.88 -13.22
CA THR A 40 -3.42 -14.49 -13.43
C THR A 40 -3.01 -13.69 -12.20
N ARG A 41 -2.23 -12.63 -12.38
CA ARG A 41 -1.78 -11.77 -11.29
C ARG A 41 -2.99 -11.25 -10.48
N PRO A 42 -2.97 -11.29 -9.13
CA PRO A 42 -4.09 -10.81 -8.32
C PRO A 42 -4.32 -9.30 -8.50
N ILE A 43 -5.55 -8.91 -8.82
CA ILE A 43 -5.91 -7.49 -9.05
C ILE A 43 -6.89 -7.01 -7.98
N HIS A 44 -6.57 -5.85 -7.42
CA HIS A 44 -7.34 -5.17 -6.38
C HIS A 44 -7.68 -3.74 -6.81
N LEU A 45 -8.74 -3.21 -6.23
CA LEU A 45 -9.16 -1.82 -6.40
C LEU A 45 -9.03 -1.06 -5.09
N LEU A 46 -8.50 0.15 -5.16
CA LEU A 46 -8.35 1.04 -4.01
C LEU A 46 -9.65 1.81 -3.78
N HIS A 47 -10.51 1.33 -2.90
CA HIS A 47 -11.77 2.00 -2.60
C HIS A 47 -11.60 3.05 -1.51
N ASP A 48 -12.24 4.21 -1.67
CA ASP A 48 -12.50 5.13 -0.55
C ASP A 48 -13.34 4.40 0.50
N ALA A 49 -12.79 4.30 1.71
CA ALA A 49 -13.35 3.45 2.77
C ALA A 49 -14.69 3.99 3.27
N ARG A 50 -14.87 5.32 3.28
CA ARG A 50 -16.12 5.97 3.67
C ARG A 50 -17.24 5.66 2.68
N THR A 51 -16.93 5.74 1.39
CA THR A 51 -17.86 5.41 0.30
C THR A 51 -18.22 3.93 0.37
N LEU A 52 -17.24 3.05 0.52
CA LEU A 52 -17.47 1.61 0.63
C LEU A 52 -18.35 1.27 1.84
N ALA A 53 -18.06 1.84 3.01
CA ALA A 53 -18.84 1.62 4.24
C ALA A 53 -20.31 2.05 4.07
N ARG A 54 -20.55 3.21 3.44
CA ARG A 54 -21.92 3.67 3.11
C ARG A 54 -22.64 2.71 2.17
N MET A 55 -21.95 2.17 1.16
CA MET A 55 -22.55 1.26 0.19
C MET A 55 -23.02 -0.07 0.82
N ILE A 56 -22.29 -0.57 1.81
CA ILE A 56 -22.59 -1.85 2.46
C ILE A 56 -23.32 -1.71 3.81
N GLY A 57 -23.60 -0.48 4.24
CA GLY A 57 -24.38 -0.19 5.46
C GLY A 57 -23.64 -0.47 6.77
N VAL A 58 -22.32 -0.27 6.80
CA VAL A 58 -21.48 -0.46 8.01
C VAL A 58 -20.86 0.85 8.48
N GLU A 59 -20.31 0.85 9.69
CA GLU A 59 -19.54 1.98 10.21
C GLU A 59 -18.27 2.21 9.38
N VAL A 60 -17.89 3.49 9.24
CA VAL A 60 -16.71 3.88 8.47
C VAL A 60 -15.47 3.40 9.23
N PRO A 61 -14.60 2.57 8.62
CA PRO A 61 -13.39 2.12 9.30
C PRO A 61 -12.41 3.29 9.50
N CYS A 62 -11.43 3.10 10.39
CA CYS A 62 -10.41 4.08 10.73
C CYS A 62 -9.41 4.44 9.61
N CYS A 63 -9.53 3.81 8.42
CA CYS A 63 -8.63 3.98 7.29
C CYS A 63 -9.27 4.85 6.21
N SER A 64 -8.48 5.54 5.40
CA SER A 64 -9.01 6.32 4.26
C SER A 64 -9.41 5.44 3.10
N HIS A 65 -8.61 4.42 2.81
CA HIS A 65 -8.84 3.52 1.68
C HIS A 65 -8.66 2.06 2.05
N VAL A 66 -9.30 1.18 1.28
CA VAL A 66 -9.17 -0.26 1.39
C VAL A 66 -8.92 -0.86 0.01
N ALA A 67 -7.87 -1.67 -0.12
CA ALA A 67 -7.61 -2.42 -1.34
C ALA A 67 -8.43 -3.72 -1.32
N MET A 68 -9.49 -3.78 -2.13
CA MET A 68 -10.40 -4.93 -2.20
C MET A 68 -10.13 -5.77 -3.45
N PRO A 69 -10.21 -7.10 -3.36
CA PRO A 69 -10.00 -7.98 -4.51
C PRO A 69 -11.13 -7.82 -5.52
N THR A 70 -10.79 -7.89 -6.81
CA THR A 70 -11.77 -7.81 -7.90
C THR A 70 -12.48 -9.14 -8.17
N ARG A 71 -11.95 -10.24 -7.63
CA ARG A 71 -12.46 -11.61 -7.78
C ARG A 71 -12.17 -12.40 -6.50
N GLY A 72 -13.02 -13.38 -6.19
CA GLY A 72 -12.83 -14.28 -5.05
C GLY A 72 -13.48 -13.75 -3.78
N GLU A 73 -12.98 -14.21 -2.62
CA GLU A 73 -13.49 -13.81 -1.31
C GLU A 73 -13.22 -12.33 -1.03
N ALA A 74 -14.19 -11.65 -0.42
CA ALA A 74 -14.14 -10.22 -0.13
C ALA A 74 -13.27 -9.93 1.11
N GLN A 75 -12.00 -10.32 1.07
CA GLN A 75 -11.01 -10.03 2.11
C GLN A 75 -10.08 -8.90 1.67
N ALA A 76 -10.00 -7.82 2.44
CA ALA A 76 -9.15 -6.69 2.14
C ALA A 76 -7.66 -7.07 2.13
N LEU A 77 -6.96 -6.74 1.04
CA LEU A 77 -5.52 -6.92 0.91
C LEU A 77 -4.73 -6.00 1.83
N ALA A 78 -5.19 -4.76 1.97
CA ALA A 78 -4.54 -3.70 2.72
C ALA A 78 -5.55 -2.61 3.15
N ALA A 79 -5.28 -1.98 4.29
CA ALA A 79 -6.00 -0.80 4.78
C ALA A 79 -5.04 0.40 4.84
N PHE A 80 -5.39 1.52 4.21
CA PHE A 80 -4.54 2.70 4.08
C PHE A 80 -4.83 3.69 5.22
N VAL A 81 -3.85 3.91 6.08
CA VAL A 81 -3.95 4.77 7.25
C VAL A 81 -3.31 6.12 6.94
N GLU A 82 -4.09 7.18 7.09
CA GLU A 82 -3.66 8.57 6.84
C GLU A 82 -2.82 9.13 7.98
N GLY A 83 -2.28 10.33 7.74
CA GLY A 83 -1.53 11.09 8.72
C GLY A 83 -0.03 10.85 8.65
N ASN A 84 0.70 11.59 9.48
CA ASN A 84 2.15 11.57 9.51
C ASN A 84 2.62 10.72 10.70
N PRO A 85 3.18 9.51 10.51
CA PRO A 85 3.65 8.70 11.64
C PRO A 85 4.70 9.39 12.54
N LEU A 86 5.38 10.41 12.01
CA LEU A 86 6.35 11.17 12.77
C LEU A 86 5.74 12.32 13.55
N SER A 87 4.47 12.71 13.40
CA SER A 87 3.88 13.83 14.18
C SER A 87 3.77 13.53 15.68
N GLY A 88 3.69 12.24 16.04
CA GLY A 88 3.59 11.76 17.43
C GLY A 88 2.17 11.72 17.99
N ASP A 89 1.17 12.16 17.22
CA ASP A 89 -0.27 11.93 17.45
C ASP A 89 -0.87 10.92 16.46
N TRP A 90 -0.02 10.31 15.61
CA TRP A 90 -0.44 9.29 14.68
C TRP A 90 -0.89 8.03 15.42
N MET A 91 -2.08 7.54 15.05
CA MET A 91 -2.70 6.37 15.66
C MET A 91 -3.14 5.39 14.59
N VAL A 92 -3.06 4.10 14.91
CA VAL A 92 -3.67 3.04 14.12
C VAL A 92 -4.69 2.32 14.96
N ASP A 93 -5.86 2.10 14.38
CA ASP A 93 -6.89 1.29 15.00
C ASP A 93 -6.63 -0.20 14.78
N ILE A 94 -6.91 -0.98 15.81
CA ILE A 94 -6.86 -2.44 15.76
C ILE A 94 -7.98 -3.03 14.91
N ASP A 95 -9.04 -2.27 14.63
CA ASP A 95 -10.19 -2.70 13.84
C ASP A 95 -10.03 -2.42 12.34
N ALA A 96 -8.83 -2.00 11.90
CA ALA A 96 -8.52 -1.84 10.49
C ALA A 96 -8.80 -3.15 9.71
N PRO A 97 -9.48 -3.07 8.54
CA PRO A 97 -10.10 -4.21 7.86
C PRO A 97 -9.10 -5.20 7.22
N SER A 98 -7.81 -4.93 7.27
CA SER A 98 -6.75 -5.82 6.79
C SER A 98 -5.62 -5.89 7.80
N LYS A 99 -4.93 -7.05 7.88
CA LYS A 99 -3.71 -7.21 8.69
C LYS A 99 -2.55 -6.37 8.18
N ARG A 100 -2.57 -6.00 6.90
CA ARG A 100 -1.58 -5.10 6.29
C ARG A 100 -2.08 -3.66 6.37
N LEU A 101 -1.35 -2.85 7.12
CA LEU A 101 -1.61 -1.43 7.27
C LEU A 101 -0.67 -0.69 6.31
N VAL A 102 -1.20 0.04 5.34
CA VAL A 102 -0.41 0.88 4.45
C VAL A 102 -0.33 2.28 5.05
N SER A 103 0.88 2.82 5.19
CA SER A 103 1.08 4.19 5.66
C SER A 103 2.25 4.85 4.94
N TRP A 104 2.31 6.17 5.06
CA TRP A 104 3.50 6.93 4.70
C TRP A 104 4.64 6.63 5.69
N SER A 105 5.88 6.94 5.34
CA SER A 105 7.00 6.89 6.30
C SER A 105 7.10 8.15 7.17
N GLY A 106 6.25 9.14 6.88
CA GLY A 106 6.20 10.42 7.58
C GLY A 106 7.24 11.45 7.14
N THR A 107 7.09 12.66 7.65
CA THR A 107 7.88 13.85 7.30
C THR A 107 8.12 14.70 8.55
N MET A 108 9.16 15.55 8.52
CA MET A 108 9.43 16.54 9.55
C MET A 108 8.69 17.88 9.31
N ALA A 109 8.06 18.02 8.13
CA ALA A 109 7.25 19.18 7.79
C ALA A 109 5.99 19.29 8.67
N SER A 110 5.42 20.50 8.74
CA SER A 110 4.15 20.76 9.42
C SER A 110 2.94 20.16 8.70
N GLU A 111 3.05 19.98 7.38
CA GLU A 111 2.03 19.38 6.53
C GLU A 111 2.52 18.04 5.98
N LEU A 112 1.59 17.11 5.71
CA LEU A 112 1.92 15.72 5.35
C LEU A 112 2.84 15.62 4.12
N PHE A 113 2.65 16.50 3.15
CA PHE A 113 3.44 16.55 1.91
C PHE A 113 4.27 17.84 1.79
N GLY A 114 4.47 18.55 2.91
CA GLY A 114 5.30 19.75 2.95
C GLY A 114 6.78 19.43 2.69
N ASP A 115 7.50 20.41 2.17
CA ASP A 115 8.95 20.32 1.98
C ASP A 115 9.68 20.66 3.28
N ASP A 116 10.50 19.73 3.78
CA ASP A 116 11.39 19.96 4.90
C ASP A 116 12.68 19.16 4.73
N PRO A 117 13.83 19.82 4.49
CA PRO A 117 15.11 19.15 4.34
C PRO A 117 15.46 18.21 5.49
N ARG A 118 14.98 18.50 6.71
CA ARG A 118 15.25 17.68 7.91
C ARG A 118 14.68 16.26 7.78
N THR A 119 13.67 16.06 6.93
CA THR A 119 13.07 14.75 6.63
C THR A 119 14.11 13.77 6.10
N TRP A 120 15.01 14.22 5.22
CA TRP A 120 16.03 13.35 4.61
C TRP A 120 17.38 13.40 5.33
N MET A 121 17.56 14.34 6.25
CA MET A 121 18.75 14.43 7.09
C MET A 121 18.71 13.41 8.23
N ARG A 122 19.82 13.35 8.98
CA ARG A 122 19.99 12.50 10.16
C ARG A 122 18.82 12.57 11.14
N ALA A 123 18.27 13.77 11.40
CA ALA A 123 17.16 13.96 12.32
C ALA A 123 15.90 13.20 11.91
N GLY A 124 15.50 13.26 10.63
CA GLY A 124 14.36 12.50 10.11
C GLY A 124 14.60 10.99 10.17
N GLN A 125 15.80 10.55 9.83
CA GLN A 125 16.19 9.12 9.89
C GLN A 125 16.18 8.57 11.32
N GLU A 126 16.71 9.32 12.29
CA GLU A 126 16.70 8.93 13.71
C GLU A 126 15.27 8.88 14.26
N ARG A 127 14.42 9.86 13.91
CA ARG A 127 13.01 9.87 14.32
C ARG A 127 12.23 8.70 13.73
N PHE A 128 12.45 8.40 12.45
CA PHE A 128 11.83 7.26 11.79
C PHE A 128 12.30 5.93 12.41
N ALA A 129 13.61 5.78 12.67
CA ALA A 129 14.13 4.58 13.34
C ALA A 129 13.50 4.38 14.73
N ALA A 130 13.39 5.45 15.52
CA ALA A 130 12.74 5.40 16.83
C ALA A 130 11.26 5.00 16.73
N PHE A 131 10.53 5.56 15.75
CA PHE A 131 9.15 5.17 15.47
C PHE A 131 9.01 3.66 15.14
N LEU A 132 9.89 3.13 14.28
CA LEU A 132 9.88 1.70 13.94
C LEU A 132 10.11 0.82 15.17
N ASP A 133 11.05 1.21 16.03
CA ASP A 133 11.36 0.47 17.25
C ASP A 133 10.19 0.54 18.26
N GLU A 134 9.53 1.69 18.36
CA GLU A 134 8.35 1.89 19.23
C GLU A 134 7.15 1.06 18.77
N ILE A 135 6.85 1.02 17.46
CA ILE A 135 5.64 0.37 16.95
C ILE A 135 5.76 -1.15 16.77
N THR A 136 6.99 -1.68 16.65
CA THR A 136 7.24 -3.11 16.40
C THR A 136 6.52 -4.04 17.38
N PRO A 137 6.57 -3.83 18.72
CA PRO A 137 5.91 -4.73 19.68
C PRO A 137 4.40 -4.80 19.46
N ALA A 138 3.74 -3.67 19.18
CA ALA A 138 2.30 -3.63 18.92
C ALA A 138 1.93 -4.39 17.65
N LEU A 139 2.66 -4.18 16.55
CA LEU A 139 2.44 -4.91 15.29
C LEU A 139 2.57 -6.43 15.49
N ARG A 140 3.58 -6.88 16.25
CA ARG A 140 3.77 -8.29 16.56
C ARG A 140 2.64 -8.84 17.43
N HIS A 141 2.26 -8.12 18.49
CA HIS A 141 1.19 -8.52 19.40
C HIS A 141 -0.13 -8.73 18.65
N HIS A 142 -0.47 -7.83 17.72
CA HIS A 142 -1.69 -7.90 16.92
C HIS A 142 -1.54 -8.70 15.62
N GLN A 143 -0.37 -9.30 15.34
CA GLN A 143 -0.08 -10.04 14.11
C GLN A 143 -0.35 -9.24 12.82
N ARG A 144 0.07 -7.97 12.83
CA ARG A 144 -0.10 -7.01 11.73
C ARG A 144 1.25 -6.67 11.10
N THR A 145 1.21 -6.19 9.86
CA THR A 145 2.37 -5.60 9.17
C THR A 145 2.11 -4.12 8.91
N LEU A 146 3.17 -3.32 8.94
CA LEU A 146 3.18 -1.95 8.49
C LEU A 146 3.91 -1.87 7.16
N CYS A 147 3.15 -1.65 6.11
CA CYS A 147 3.63 -1.52 4.75
C CYS A 147 3.79 -0.03 4.41
N PHE A 148 5.01 0.38 4.08
CA PHE A 148 5.26 1.75 3.70
C PHE A 148 5.00 1.96 2.22
N ARG A 149 4.18 2.98 1.90
CA ARG A 149 4.03 3.56 0.57
C ARG A 149 5.06 4.69 0.45
N PRO A 150 6.19 4.50 -0.24
CA PRO A 150 7.21 5.55 -0.38
C PRO A 150 6.63 6.75 -1.12
N HIS A 151 7.07 7.95 -0.75
CA HIS A 151 6.67 9.19 -1.42
C HIS A 151 7.82 10.20 -1.31
N HIS A 152 8.12 10.92 -2.39
CA HIS A 152 9.33 11.73 -2.49
C HIS A 152 9.49 12.80 -1.40
N ARG A 153 8.37 13.25 -0.78
CA ARG A 153 8.33 14.18 0.38
C ARG A 153 8.54 13.54 1.77
N HIS A 154 8.77 12.24 1.86
CA HIS A 154 8.85 11.51 3.13
C HIS A 154 10.24 10.89 3.36
N VAL A 155 10.47 10.34 4.55
CA VAL A 155 11.76 9.71 4.94
C VAL A 155 12.15 8.59 3.97
N LEU A 156 11.19 7.75 3.58
CA LEU A 156 11.33 6.81 2.47
C LEU A 156 10.90 7.51 1.17
N GLY A 157 11.72 8.47 0.74
CA GLY A 157 11.47 9.27 -0.46
C GLY A 157 12.11 8.74 -1.73
N ASP A 158 13.01 7.76 -1.62
CA ASP A 158 13.74 7.20 -2.74
C ASP A 158 13.95 5.68 -2.59
N VAL A 159 14.43 5.08 -3.67
CA VAL A 159 14.71 3.64 -3.77
C VAL A 159 15.73 3.18 -2.73
N HIS A 160 16.77 3.97 -2.49
CA HIS A 160 17.85 3.60 -1.59
C HIS A 160 17.35 3.52 -0.13
N ALA A 161 16.56 4.49 0.30
CA ALA A 161 15.94 4.51 1.63
C ALA A 161 15.01 3.30 1.83
N SER A 162 14.18 2.97 0.83
CA SER A 162 13.30 1.81 0.89
C SER A 162 14.05 0.48 0.95
N VAL A 163 15.08 0.29 0.11
CA VAL A 163 15.93 -0.92 0.14
C VAL A 163 16.66 -1.03 1.47
N LYS A 164 17.19 0.09 1.99
CA LYS A 164 17.87 0.13 3.28
C LYS A 164 16.95 -0.34 4.41
N LEU A 165 15.70 0.14 4.47
CA LEU A 165 14.71 -0.31 5.44
C LEU A 165 14.52 -1.83 5.37
N LEU A 166 14.23 -2.37 4.19
CA LEU A 166 13.95 -3.79 4.00
C LEU A 166 15.14 -4.67 4.41
N ARG A 167 16.36 -4.21 4.13
CA ARG A 167 17.58 -4.91 4.52
C ARG A 167 17.83 -4.85 6.04
N GLU A 168 17.75 -3.67 6.63
CA GLU A 168 18.08 -3.46 8.05
C GLU A 168 17.00 -3.99 9.00
N ARG A 169 15.77 -4.18 8.50
CA ARG A 169 14.62 -4.61 9.29
C ARG A 169 13.96 -5.89 8.73
N ALA A 170 14.74 -6.75 8.07
CA ALA A 170 14.25 -7.96 7.39
C ALA A 170 13.48 -8.94 8.31
N ASP A 171 13.76 -8.95 9.62
CA ASP A 171 13.10 -9.80 10.62
C ASP A 171 11.87 -9.12 11.27
N ARG A 172 11.55 -7.89 10.87
CA ARG A 172 10.51 -7.03 11.45
C ARG A 172 9.25 -7.00 10.56
N PRO A 173 8.08 -6.64 11.10
CA PRO A 173 6.82 -6.66 10.36
C PRO A 173 6.67 -5.43 9.43
N PHE A 174 7.72 -5.10 8.68
CA PHE A 174 7.77 -3.97 7.76
C PHE A 174 7.84 -4.43 6.32
N GLU A 175 7.01 -3.83 5.47
CA GLU A 175 6.91 -4.13 4.05
C GLU A 175 7.01 -2.82 3.25
N VAL A 176 7.14 -2.91 1.92
CA VAL A 176 7.05 -1.76 1.01
C VAL A 176 5.99 -2.03 -0.05
N LEU A 177 5.13 -1.03 -0.27
CA LEU A 177 4.20 -0.94 -1.40
C LEU A 177 4.88 -0.12 -2.49
N LEU A 178 5.25 -0.75 -3.60
CA LEU A 178 5.82 -0.02 -4.72
C LEU A 178 4.71 0.83 -5.37
N SER A 179 4.84 2.15 -5.30
CA SER A 179 3.97 3.07 -6.04
C SER A 179 4.82 4.11 -6.76
N PRO A 180 5.11 3.88 -8.07
CA PRO A 180 6.01 4.75 -8.80
C PRO A 180 5.53 6.21 -8.86
N ALA A 181 4.23 6.42 -9.05
CA ALA A 181 3.60 7.73 -9.10
C ALA A 181 3.94 8.63 -7.90
N ASP A 182 3.95 8.09 -6.68
CA ASP A 182 4.21 8.85 -5.45
C ASP A 182 5.70 9.23 -5.27
N MET A 183 6.58 8.45 -5.89
CA MET A 183 8.03 8.62 -5.79
C MET A 183 8.59 9.58 -6.84
N ILE A 184 7.76 10.02 -7.81
CA ILE A 184 8.17 10.94 -8.87
C ILE A 184 7.84 12.38 -8.47
N ALA A 185 8.88 13.21 -8.41
CA ALA A 185 8.75 14.65 -8.28
C ALA A 185 8.73 15.32 -9.68
N PRO A 186 8.15 16.52 -9.83
CA PRO A 186 8.16 17.24 -11.12
C PRO A 186 9.54 17.46 -11.72
N SER A 187 10.57 17.67 -10.89
CA SER A 187 11.95 17.81 -11.34
C SER A 187 12.56 16.53 -11.96
N MET A 188 11.94 15.37 -11.75
CA MET A 188 12.40 14.08 -12.26
C MET A 188 11.88 13.77 -13.67
N MET A 189 10.92 14.54 -14.19
CA MET A 189 10.23 14.21 -15.44
C MET A 189 11.16 14.09 -16.66
N ASN A 190 12.26 14.85 -16.68
CA ASN A 190 13.26 14.80 -17.76
C ASN A 190 14.07 13.49 -17.79
N CYS A 191 14.09 12.75 -16.69
CA CYS A 191 14.79 11.47 -16.54
C CYS A 191 13.84 10.38 -16.01
N LEU A 192 12.54 10.52 -16.29
CA LEU A 192 11.48 9.68 -15.71
C LEU A 192 11.77 8.19 -15.90
N ASP A 193 12.17 7.79 -17.11
CA ASP A 193 12.42 6.40 -17.46
C ASP A 193 13.50 5.79 -16.55
N ASP A 194 14.65 6.45 -16.37
CA ASP A 194 15.73 6.00 -15.48
C ASP A 194 15.25 5.85 -14.03
N HIS A 195 14.41 6.78 -13.56
CA HIS A 195 13.84 6.72 -12.23
C HIS A 195 12.91 5.51 -12.07
N LEU A 196 12.05 5.25 -13.05
CA LEU A 196 11.15 4.09 -13.06
C LEU A 196 11.95 2.78 -13.13
N GLU A 197 12.92 2.67 -14.04
CA GLU A 197 13.76 1.48 -14.16
C GLU A 197 14.44 1.14 -12.83
N ARG A 198 14.99 2.16 -12.16
CA ARG A 198 15.64 1.99 -10.85
C ARG A 198 14.66 1.55 -9.77
N MET A 199 13.45 2.11 -9.73
CA MET A 199 12.42 1.70 -8.76
C MET A 199 12.05 0.23 -8.92
N PHE A 200 11.72 -0.20 -10.14
CA PHE A 200 11.30 -1.57 -10.40
C PHE A 200 12.45 -2.56 -10.23
N THR A 201 13.65 -2.24 -10.70
CA THR A 201 14.82 -3.12 -10.57
C THR A 201 15.14 -3.46 -9.12
N HIS A 202 15.00 -2.50 -8.21
CA HIS A 202 15.42 -2.69 -6.81
C HIS A 202 14.29 -3.00 -5.84
N LEU A 203 13.05 -2.61 -6.14
CA LEU A 203 11.90 -2.84 -5.26
C LEU A 203 10.91 -3.87 -5.81
N GLY A 204 10.95 -4.19 -7.11
CA GLY A 204 9.93 -5.01 -7.75
C GLY A 204 9.78 -6.41 -7.14
N GLU A 205 10.89 -7.08 -6.84
CA GLU A 205 10.89 -8.41 -6.23
C GLU A 205 10.47 -8.38 -4.75
N ALA A 206 10.89 -7.34 -4.02
CA ALA A 206 10.67 -7.24 -2.58
C ALA A 206 9.33 -6.58 -2.19
N ALA A 207 8.65 -5.92 -3.13
CA ALA A 207 7.39 -5.24 -2.87
C ALA A 207 6.27 -6.24 -2.54
N CYS A 208 5.54 -5.98 -1.46
CA CYS A 208 4.42 -6.84 -1.07
C CYS A 208 3.18 -6.67 -1.98
N ALA A 209 3.11 -5.54 -2.69
CA ALA A 209 2.13 -5.21 -3.72
C ALA A 209 2.66 -4.03 -4.55
N VAL A 210 2.01 -3.76 -5.69
CA VAL A 210 2.26 -2.57 -6.51
C VAL A 210 0.98 -1.76 -6.63
N LEU A 211 1.02 -0.48 -6.26
CA LEU A 211 -0.06 0.47 -6.51
C LEU A 211 0.25 1.21 -7.81
N LEU A 212 -0.54 0.93 -8.84
CA LEU A 212 -0.44 1.57 -10.14
C LEU A 212 -1.56 2.60 -10.30
N CYS A 213 -1.15 3.86 -10.27
CA CYS A 213 -1.92 5.01 -10.72
C CYS A 213 -1.03 5.83 -11.66
N ASP A 214 -1.66 6.76 -12.37
CA ASP A 214 -0.96 7.77 -13.16
C ASP A 214 -0.89 9.10 -12.40
N ILE A 215 -0.19 10.07 -12.99
CA ILE A 215 -0.05 11.43 -12.46
C ILE A 215 -0.37 12.47 -13.53
N VAL A 216 -0.99 13.56 -13.10
CA VAL A 216 -1.23 14.76 -13.93
C VAL A 216 -0.65 16.00 -13.26
N ALA A 217 -0.11 16.89 -14.06
CA ALA A 217 0.25 18.23 -13.62
C ALA A 217 -1.01 19.08 -13.49
N THR A 218 -1.14 19.81 -12.38
CA THR A 218 -2.19 20.80 -12.16
C THR A 218 -1.58 22.20 -12.09
N ALA A 219 -2.42 23.23 -11.98
CA ALA A 219 -1.94 24.61 -11.78
C ALA A 219 -1.08 24.73 -10.51
N GLU A 220 -1.38 23.94 -9.48
CA GLU A 220 -0.70 23.95 -8.19
C GLU A 220 0.64 23.20 -8.20
N THR A 221 0.86 22.30 -9.19
CA THR A 221 2.09 21.49 -9.26
C THR A 221 3.35 22.35 -9.31
N ALA A 222 3.30 23.50 -9.97
CA ALA A 222 4.43 24.43 -10.02
C ALA A 222 4.73 25.08 -8.66
N GLU A 223 3.72 25.20 -7.79
CA GLU A 223 3.82 25.86 -6.50
C GLU A 223 4.22 24.88 -5.39
N ASN A 224 3.56 23.73 -5.31
CA ASN A 224 3.77 22.74 -4.25
C ASN A 224 4.75 21.61 -4.64
N GLY A 225 5.08 21.48 -5.93
CA GLY A 225 5.94 20.42 -6.43
C GLY A 225 5.31 19.03 -6.38
N LEU A 226 3.98 18.93 -6.39
CA LEU A 226 3.22 17.68 -6.31
C LEU A 226 2.36 17.47 -7.56
N PHE A 227 2.30 16.23 -8.02
CA PHE A 227 1.32 15.83 -9.01
C PHE A 227 0.00 15.42 -8.36
N SER A 228 -1.11 15.55 -9.08
CA SER A 228 -2.36 14.92 -8.68
C SER A 228 -2.45 13.51 -9.26
N PRO A 229 -2.81 12.50 -8.45
CA PRO A 229 -2.93 11.13 -8.94
C PRO A 229 -4.22 10.96 -9.75
N CYS A 230 -4.18 10.12 -10.78
CA CYS A 230 -5.35 9.74 -11.59
C CYS A 230 -5.28 8.25 -11.99
N PRO A 231 -6.36 7.67 -12.56
CA PRO A 231 -6.34 6.29 -13.04
C PRO A 231 -5.23 6.03 -14.08
N LEU A 232 -4.68 4.82 -14.08
CA LEU A 232 -3.55 4.46 -14.95
C LEU A 232 -3.88 4.61 -16.44
N GLY A 233 -3.05 5.33 -17.19
CA GLY A 233 -3.23 5.58 -18.62
C GLY A 233 -4.00 6.86 -18.94
N GLU A 234 -4.38 7.63 -17.91
CA GLU A 234 -5.01 8.95 -18.05
C GLU A 234 -4.01 10.11 -17.80
N GLY A 235 -2.73 9.81 -17.54
CA GLY A 235 -1.74 10.80 -17.13
C GLY A 235 -0.44 10.76 -17.92
N LEU A 236 0.66 11.09 -17.22
CA LEU A 236 1.97 11.34 -17.78
C LEU A 236 2.92 10.13 -17.76
N LEU A 237 2.61 9.08 -17.00
CA LEU A 237 3.50 7.93 -16.88
C LEU A 237 3.49 7.07 -18.15
N PRO A 238 4.67 6.61 -18.63
CA PRO A 238 4.77 5.82 -19.85
C PRO A 238 4.25 4.39 -19.64
N ALA A 239 2.96 4.16 -19.88
CA ALA A 239 2.32 2.86 -19.67
C ALA A 239 3.03 1.66 -20.34
N PRO A 240 3.55 1.75 -21.59
CA PRO A 240 4.33 0.65 -22.19
C PRO A 240 5.61 0.31 -21.42
N LEU A 241 6.28 1.32 -20.84
CA LEU A 241 7.46 1.12 -20.00
C LEU A 241 7.06 0.47 -18.68
N LEU A 242 6.01 0.96 -18.02
CA LEU A 242 5.49 0.35 -16.79
C LEU A 242 5.10 -1.12 -17.01
N ALA A 243 4.45 -1.44 -18.13
CA ALA A 243 4.10 -2.81 -18.51
C ALA A 243 5.34 -3.71 -18.60
N ARG A 244 6.39 -3.24 -19.27
CA ARG A 244 7.68 -3.93 -19.39
C ARG A 244 8.31 -4.16 -18.01
N LEU A 245 8.45 -3.10 -17.22
CA LEU A 245 9.09 -3.18 -15.91
C LEU A 245 8.34 -4.08 -14.93
N LEU A 246 7.01 -4.05 -14.98
CA LEU A 246 6.17 -4.89 -14.16
C LEU A 246 6.25 -6.37 -14.53
N ARG A 247 6.45 -6.69 -15.81
CA ARG A 247 6.69 -8.06 -16.26
C ARG A 247 8.10 -8.53 -15.87
N ASP A 248 9.09 -7.66 -16.05
CA ASP A 248 10.51 -8.03 -15.96
C ASP A 248 11.00 -8.09 -14.50
N HIS A 249 10.43 -7.29 -13.60
CA HIS A 249 10.95 -7.15 -12.23
C HIS A 249 9.97 -7.49 -11.10
N VAL A 250 8.68 -7.68 -11.39
CA VAL A 250 7.66 -7.94 -10.35
C VAL A 250 7.14 -9.37 -10.46
N PRO A 251 7.20 -10.20 -9.39
CA PRO A 251 6.67 -11.55 -9.41
C PRO A 251 5.21 -11.60 -9.88
N ALA A 252 4.87 -12.65 -10.65
CA ALA A 252 3.49 -12.82 -11.16
C ALA A 252 2.45 -12.99 -10.03
N THR A 253 2.90 -13.40 -8.84
CA THR A 253 2.08 -13.55 -7.64
C THR A 253 1.88 -12.25 -6.86
N THR A 254 2.69 -11.20 -7.12
CA THR A 254 2.59 -9.93 -6.41
C THR A 254 1.29 -9.21 -6.81
N PRO A 255 0.44 -8.84 -5.84
CA PRO A 255 -0.81 -8.14 -6.13
C PRO A 255 -0.60 -6.77 -6.78
N ILE A 256 -1.47 -6.41 -7.73
CA ILE A 256 -1.59 -5.06 -8.26
C ILE A 256 -2.84 -4.41 -7.69
N ILE A 257 -2.69 -3.15 -7.30
CA ILE A 257 -3.77 -2.28 -6.85
C ILE A 257 -3.94 -1.18 -7.90
N PHE A 258 -5.15 -1.01 -8.43
CA PHE A 258 -5.52 0.10 -9.30
C PHE A 258 -6.43 1.07 -8.58
N PHE A 259 -6.52 2.29 -9.11
CA PHE A 259 -7.56 3.23 -8.70
C PHE A 259 -8.95 2.78 -9.20
N PRO A 260 -10.05 3.21 -8.54
CA PRO A 260 -11.40 3.01 -9.05
C PRO A 260 -11.56 3.66 -10.43
N GLY A 261 -12.46 3.11 -11.26
CA GLY A 261 -12.73 3.61 -12.60
C GLY A 261 -12.81 2.49 -13.63
N ASN A 262 -12.42 2.79 -14.87
CA ASN A 262 -12.40 1.80 -15.95
C ASN A 262 -11.23 0.83 -15.77
N ILE A 263 -11.45 -0.23 -14.98
CA ILE A 263 -10.42 -1.22 -14.66
C ILE A 263 -9.88 -1.94 -15.90
N GLU A 264 -10.74 -2.24 -16.89
CA GLU A 264 -10.31 -2.94 -18.10
C GLU A 264 -9.37 -2.06 -18.94
N ALA A 265 -9.61 -0.75 -19.01
CA ALA A 265 -8.68 0.18 -19.65
C ALA A 265 -7.34 0.27 -18.91
N GLN A 266 -7.36 0.34 -17.58
CA GLN A 266 -6.14 0.35 -16.75
C GLN A 266 -5.35 -0.95 -16.87
N ARG A 267 -6.03 -2.10 -16.99
CA ARG A 267 -5.36 -3.39 -17.23
C ARG A 267 -4.73 -3.43 -18.62
N ALA A 268 -5.49 -3.04 -19.63
CA ALA A 268 -5.03 -3.03 -21.01
C ALA A 268 -3.80 -2.12 -21.20
N SER A 269 -3.73 -0.98 -20.50
CA SER A 269 -2.59 -0.05 -20.60
C SER A 269 -1.27 -0.66 -20.13
N VAL A 270 -1.31 -1.68 -19.27
CA VAL A 270 -0.14 -2.46 -18.82
C VAL A 270 -0.10 -3.90 -19.35
N GLY A 271 -0.91 -4.22 -20.35
CA GLY A 271 -0.91 -5.53 -21.02
C GLY A 271 -1.44 -6.68 -20.15
N MET A 272 -2.48 -6.42 -19.35
CA MET A 272 -3.15 -7.38 -18.44
C MET A 272 -4.59 -7.72 -18.79
#